data_AF-X1TEH5-F1
#
_entry.id   AF-X1TEH5-F1
#
_cell.length_a   1.000
_cell.length_b   1.000
_cell.length_c   1.000
_cell.angle_alpha   90.00
_cell.angle_beta   90.00
_cell.angle_gamma   90.00
#
_symmetry.space_group_name_H-M   'P 1'
#
loop_
_entity.id
_entity.type
_entity.pdbx_description
1 polymer ?
#
loop_
_entity_poly.entity_id
_entity_poly.type
_entity_poly.pdbx_seq_one_letter_code
_entity_poly.pdbx_strand_id
1 'polypeptide(L)'
;EESGAGQLEQFHIRSPNTDFRILIAIDEVSVFSKTYSEIRQISQSSPEISAFAELDENGDLTGYYVASLRNIPYRSSILVRVQNTGLIPVTFSQLFAKYTIKES
;
A
#
# COMPACT_ATOMS: atom_id res chain seq x y z
N GLU A 1 -22.90 3.01 14.57
CA GLU A 1 -22.58 3.09 13.13
C GLU A 1 -21.30 3.89 12.97
N GLU A 2 -20.24 3.27 12.45
CA GLU A 2 -18.98 3.96 12.19
C GLU A 2 -18.99 4.52 10.76
N SER A 3 -19.63 5.67 10.54
CA SER A 3 -19.50 6.35 9.25
C SER A 3 -18.17 7.12 9.22
N GLY A 4 -17.10 6.47 8.75
CA GLY A 4 -15.91 7.21 8.32
C GLY A 4 -16.29 8.23 7.22
N ALA A 5 -15.73 9.45 7.26
CA ALA A 5 -15.95 10.49 6.27
C ALA A 5 -15.32 10.17 4.90
N GLY A 6 -14.60 9.06 4.78
CA GLY A 6 -14.12 8.56 3.51
C GLY A 6 -13.48 7.18 3.63
N GLN A 7 -12.99 6.68 2.50
CA GLN A 7 -12.31 5.39 2.41
C GLN A 7 -11.19 5.46 1.39
N LEU A 8 -10.00 5.00 1.77
CA LEU A 8 -8.96 4.64 0.82
C LEU A 8 -9.33 3.27 0.26
N GLU A 9 -9.92 3.28 -0.93
CA GLU A 9 -10.39 2.07 -1.61
C GLU A 9 -9.22 1.21 -2.04
N GLN A 10 -8.18 1.85 -2.58
CA GLN A 10 -7.00 1.16 -3.05
C GLN A 10 -5.78 2.07 -2.96
N PHE A 11 -4.70 1.53 -2.42
CA PHE A 11 -3.36 2.03 -2.58
C PHE A 11 -2.51 0.92 -3.22
N HIS A 12 -1.66 1.30 -4.16
CA HIS A 12 -0.89 0.36 -4.95
C HIS A 12 0.47 0.94 -5.31
N ILE A 13 1.51 0.12 -5.14
CA ILE A 13 2.88 0.41 -5.54
C ILE A 13 3.34 -0.70 -6.46
N ARG A 14 3.97 -0.31 -7.57
CA ARG A 14 4.75 -1.21 -8.44
C ARG A 14 6.16 -0.66 -8.58
N SER A 15 7.15 -1.42 -8.15
CA SER A 15 8.56 -1.01 -8.13
C SER A 15 9.48 -2.16 -8.53
N PRO A 16 10.60 -1.90 -9.22
CA PRO A 16 11.63 -2.91 -9.43
C PRO A 16 12.45 -3.22 -8.16
N ASN A 17 12.20 -2.52 -7.04
CA ASN A 17 12.89 -2.69 -5.77
C ASN A 17 11.88 -2.94 -4.63
N THR A 18 12.28 -3.68 -3.61
CA THR A 18 11.51 -3.99 -2.39
C THR A 18 11.91 -3.15 -1.17
N ASP A 19 12.96 -2.33 -1.27
CA ASP A 19 13.52 -1.53 -0.17
C ASP A 19 12.71 -0.27 0.10
N PHE A 20 11.41 -0.46 0.33
CA PHE A 20 10.50 0.61 0.70
C PHE A 20 9.60 0.21 1.86
N ARG A 21 9.13 1.23 2.58
CA ARG A 21 8.16 1.14 3.66
C ARG A 21 6.92 1.95 3.29
N ILE A 22 5.75 1.37 3.55
CA ILE A 22 4.47 2.07 3.48
C ILE A 22 4.08 2.46 4.90
N LEU A 23 3.78 3.74 5.08
CA LEU A 23 3.24 4.29 6.32
C LEU A 23 1.85 4.85 6.05
N ILE A 24 0.88 4.49 6.90
CA ILE A 24 -0.47 5.04 6.86
C ILE A 24 -0.77 5.61 8.23
N ALA A 25 -1.11 6.89 8.26
CA ALA A 25 -1.72 7.54 9.40
C ALA A 25 -3.17 7.88 9.09
N ILE A 26 -4.08 7.56 10.01
CA ILE A 26 -5.50 7.90 9.96
C ILE A 26 -5.75 8.84 11.11
N ASP A 27 -6.33 10.00 10.84
CA ASP A 27 -6.65 11.00 11.87
C ASP A 27 -5.45 11.28 12.78
N GLU A 28 -4.28 11.46 12.15
CA GLU A 28 -2.95 11.69 12.76
C GLU A 28 -2.35 10.51 13.54
N VAL A 29 -3.07 9.39 13.67
CA VAL A 29 -2.57 8.18 14.34
C VAL A 29 -1.94 7.23 13.31
N SER A 30 -0.67 6.88 13.52
CA SER A 30 0.01 5.87 12.70
C SER A 30 -0.58 4.49 12.95
N VAL A 31 -1.36 3.98 11.99
CA VAL A 31 -2.01 2.65 12.08
C VAL A 31 -1.25 1.57 11.31
N PHE A 32 -0.39 1.98 10.38
CA PHE A 32 0.38 1.05 9.55
C PHE A 32 1.77 1.61 9.28
N SER A 33 2.79 0.79 9.49
CA SER A 33 4.18 1.10 9.15
C SER A 33 4.90 -0.20 8.89
N LYS A 34 4.91 -0.64 7.63
CA LYS A 34 5.47 -1.94 7.22
C LYS A 34 6.30 -1.83 5.96
N THR A 35 7.43 -2.53 5.96
CA THR A 35 8.27 -2.76 4.79
C THR A 35 7.61 -3.76 3.85
N TYR A 36 7.97 -3.75 2.56
CA TYR A 36 7.47 -4.74 1.59
C TYR A 36 7.57 -6.19 2.11
N SER A 37 8.70 -6.56 2.71
CA SER A 37 8.94 -7.91 3.24
C SER A 37 7.98 -8.28 4.37
N GLU A 38 7.67 -7.35 5.27
CA GLU A 38 6.68 -7.57 6.32
C GLU A 38 5.26 -7.69 5.75
N ILE A 39 4.92 -6.86 4.75
CA ILE A 39 3.62 -6.92 4.06
C ILE A 39 3.43 -8.29 3.41
N ARG A 40 4.47 -8.83 2.77
CA ARG A 40 4.44 -10.16 2.13
C ARG A 40 4.23 -11.30 3.11
N GLN A 41 4.66 -11.14 4.36
CA GLN A 41 4.39 -12.12 5.42
C GLN A 41 2.92 -12.04 5.88
N ILE A 42 2.37 -10.83 5.97
CA ILE A 42 0.98 -10.59 6.40
C ILE A 42 -0.02 -10.95 5.30
N SER A 43 0.34 -10.84 4.02
CA SER A 43 -0.62 -11.07 2.92
C SER A 43 -1.21 -12.47 2.89
N GLN A 44 -0.60 -13.43 3.58
CA GLN A 44 -1.14 -14.79 3.70
C GLN A 44 -2.38 -14.86 4.60
N SER A 45 -2.63 -13.84 5.43
CA SER A 45 -3.69 -13.85 6.44
C SER A 45 -4.69 -12.69 6.32
N SER A 46 -4.48 -11.72 5.40
CA SER A 46 -5.39 -10.59 5.19
C SER A 46 -5.66 -10.35 3.70
N PRO A 47 -6.92 -10.43 3.23
CA PRO A 47 -7.26 -10.13 1.83
C PRO A 47 -7.13 -8.64 1.46
N GLU A 48 -7.13 -7.74 2.45
CA GLU A 48 -6.98 -6.29 2.25
C GLU A 48 -5.52 -5.87 1.99
N ILE A 49 -4.57 -6.76 2.27
CA ILE A 49 -3.13 -6.49 2.20
C ILE A 49 -2.48 -7.54 1.29
N SER A 50 -1.79 -7.09 0.24
CA SER A 50 -1.05 -7.99 -0.63
C SER A 50 0.34 -7.47 -0.95
N ALA A 51 1.31 -8.37 -1.02
CA ALA A 51 2.62 -8.10 -1.58
C ALA A 51 3.17 -9.34 -2.31
N PHE A 52 3.57 -9.17 -3.56
CA PHE A 52 4.02 -10.27 -4.41
C PHE A 52 4.95 -9.78 -5.54
N ALA A 53 5.77 -10.70 -6.05
CA ALA A 53 6.48 -10.46 -7.30
C ALA A 53 5.50 -10.61 -8.47
N GLU A 54 5.48 -9.62 -9.35
CA GLU A 54 4.59 -9.61 -10.51
C GLU A 54 5.05 -10.64 -11.54
N LEU A 55 4.07 -11.38 -12.06
CA LEU A 55 4.26 -12.38 -13.11
C LEU A 55 3.60 -11.87 -14.39
N ASP A 56 4.18 -12.22 -15.54
CA ASP A 56 3.57 -11.99 -16.83
C ASP A 56 2.49 -13.05 -17.15
N GLU A 57 1.95 -12.99 -18.37
CA GLU A 57 0.90 -13.90 -18.84
C GLU A 57 1.34 -15.37 -18.90
N ASN A 58 2.65 -15.64 -18.95
CA ASN A 58 3.22 -16.99 -18.97
C ASN A 58 3.59 -17.50 -17.56
N GLY A 59 3.47 -16.65 -16.55
CA GLY A 59 3.87 -16.96 -15.17
C GLY A 59 5.34 -16.65 -14.88
N ASP A 60 6.04 -15.94 -15.76
CA ASP A 60 7.44 -15.55 -15.58
C ASP A 60 7.56 -14.21 -14.84
N LEU A 61 8.66 -14.03 -14.09
CA LEU A 61 8.88 -12.79 -13.32
C LEU A 61 9.10 -11.59 -14.26
N THR A 62 8.32 -10.52 -14.07
CA THR A 62 8.49 -9.26 -14.81
C THR A 62 9.64 -8.39 -14.28
N GLY A 63 10.20 -8.76 -13.13
CA GLY A 63 11.17 -7.96 -12.38
C GLY A 63 10.55 -6.86 -11.52
N TYR A 64 9.22 -6.79 -11.43
CA TYR A 64 8.52 -5.84 -10.57
C TYR A 64 7.92 -6.50 -9.34
N TYR A 65 7.85 -5.72 -8.27
CA TYR A 65 7.25 -6.08 -7.01
C TYR A 65 6.06 -5.17 -6.75
N VAL A 66 4.97 -5.78 -6.35
CA VAL A 66 3.69 -5.13 -6.12
C VAL A 66 3.37 -5.16 -4.63
N ALA A 67 2.98 -4.02 -4.07
CA ALA A 67 2.35 -3.94 -2.75
C ALA A 67 1.00 -3.21 -2.89
N SER A 68 -0.05 -3.77 -2.31
CA SER A 68 -1.39 -3.17 -2.34
C SER A 68 -2.08 -3.25 -1.00
N LEU A 69 -2.73 -2.14 -0.62
CA LEU A 69 -3.57 -1.99 0.55
C LEU A 69 -4.94 -1.53 0.10
N ARG A 70 -6.01 -2.06 0.68
CA ARG A 70 -7.38 -1.78 0.27
C ARG A 70 -8.29 -1.56 1.47
N ASN A 71 -9.41 -0.90 1.24
CA ASN A 71 -10.51 -0.79 2.20
C ASN A 71 -10.12 -0.20 3.56
N ILE A 72 -9.36 0.90 3.56
CA ILE A 72 -8.95 1.59 4.80
C ILE A 72 -9.88 2.77 5.05
N PRO A 73 -10.82 2.71 6.02
CA PRO A 73 -11.71 3.82 6.34
C PRO A 73 -10.97 4.93 7.09
N TYR A 74 -11.40 6.18 6.93
CA TYR A 74 -10.89 7.32 7.71
C TYR A 74 -12.02 8.28 8.07
N ARG A 75 -11.90 9.01 9.21
CA ARG A 75 -12.97 9.92 9.68
C ARG A 75 -12.74 11.37 9.33
N SER A 76 -11.50 11.83 9.25
CA SER A 76 -11.19 13.24 8.95
C SER A 76 -10.02 13.36 8.00
N SER A 77 -8.98 12.55 8.17
CA SER A 77 -7.82 12.57 7.28
C SER A 77 -7.18 11.20 7.14
N ILE A 78 -6.54 11.00 5.99
CA ILE A 78 -5.63 9.90 5.77
C ILE A 78 -4.35 10.44 5.13
N LEU A 79 -3.22 9.93 5.61
CA LEU A 79 -1.90 10.23 5.09
C LEU A 79 -1.20 8.93 4.73
N VAL A 80 -0.91 8.75 3.45
CA VAL A 80 -0.13 7.62 2.94
C VAL A 80 1.25 8.13 2.54
N ARG A 81 2.29 7.51 3.08
CA ARG A 81 3.70 7.84 2.76
C ARG A 81 4.44 6.59 2.31
N VAL A 82 5.32 6.79 1.34
CA VAL A 82 6.29 5.77 0.91
C VAL A 82 7.68 6.28 1.24
N GLN A 83 8.42 5.48 1.98
CA GLN A 83 9.77 5.80 2.41
C GLN A 83 10.75 4.82 1.80
N ASN A 84 11.80 5.31 1.13
CA ASN A 84 12.95 4.50 0.76
C ASN A 84 13.69 4.06 2.03
N THR A 85 13.92 2.75 2.18
CA THR A 85 14.66 2.16 3.31
C THR A 85 16.03 1.64 2.90
N GLY A 86 16.35 1.64 1.60
CA GLY A 86 17.61 1.17 1.05
C GLY A 86 18.67 2.27 0.95
N LEU A 87 19.88 1.86 0.56
CA LEU A 87 21.01 2.76 0.30
C LEU A 87 21.04 3.30 -1.14
N ILE A 88 20.25 2.68 -2.03
CA ILE A 88 20.14 3.06 -3.44
C ILE A 88 18.81 3.79 -3.70
N PRO A 89 18.74 4.66 -4.72
CA PRO A 89 17.47 5.28 -5.12
C PRO A 89 16.44 4.22 -5.51
N VAL A 90 15.23 4.36 -4.97
CA VAL A 90 14.07 3.54 -5.34
C VAL A 90 13.24 4.29 -6.36
N THR A 91 12.88 3.61 -7.45
CA THR A 91 11.96 4.11 -8.46
C THR A 91 10.60 3.42 -8.29
N PHE A 92 9.53 4.13 -8.63
CA PHE A 92 8.17 3.60 -8.62
C PHE A 92 7.60 3.74 -10.02
N SER A 93 7.41 2.61 -10.71
CA SER A 93 6.74 2.59 -12.01
C SER A 93 5.27 2.93 -11.87
N GLN A 94 4.68 2.60 -10.71
CA GLN A 94 3.35 3.07 -10.33
C GLN A 94 3.34 3.37 -8.83
N LEU A 95 2.79 4.54 -8.51
CA LEU A 95 2.42 4.94 -7.16
C LEU A 95 1.00 5.50 -7.25
N PHE A 96 0.01 4.69 -6.89
CA PHE A 96 -1.39 4.97 -7.15
C PHE A 96 -2.24 4.89 -5.88
N ALA A 97 -3.16 5.83 -5.74
CA ALA A 97 -4.17 5.85 -4.68
C ALA A 97 -5.54 6.17 -5.28
N LYS A 98 -6.56 5.41 -4.89
CA LYS A 98 -7.97 5.66 -5.13
C LYS A 98 -8.67 5.80 -3.78
N TYR A 99 -9.36 6.91 -3.60
CA TYR A 99 -10.10 7.20 -2.37
C TYR A 99 -11.46 7.80 -2.69
N THR A 100 -12.38 7.65 -1.75
CA THR A 100 -13.68 8.31 -1.74
C THR A 100 -13.79 9.19 -0.51
N ILE A 101 -14.50 10.31 -0.68
CA ILE A 101 -14.97 11.17 0.40
C ILE A 101 -16.48 10.95 0.44
N LYS A 102 -17.02 10.65 1.62
CA LYS A 102 -18.47 10.62 1.82
C LYS A 102 -18.90 12.05 2.11
N GLU A 103 -19.61 12.66 1.16
CA GLU A 103 -20.33 13.89 1.44
C GLU A 103 -21.41 13.58 2.50
N SER A 104 -21.36 14.32 3.60
CA SER A 104 -22.36 14.31 4.67
C SER A 104 -23.61 15.06 4.29
#